data_AF-A0A1F9M8E2-F1
#
_entry.id   AF-A0A1F9M8E2-F1
#
_cell.length_a   1.000
_cell.length_b   1.000
_cell.length_c   1.000
_cell.angle_alpha   90.00
_cell.angle_beta   90.00
_cell.angle_gamma   90.00
#
_symmetry.space_group_name_H-M   'P 1'
#
loop_
_entity.id
_entity.type
_entity.pdbx_description
1 polymer ?
#
loop_
_entity_poly.entity_id
_entity_poly.type
_entity_poly.pdbx_seq_one_letter_code
_entity_poly.pdbx_strand_id
1 'polypeptide(L)' 'MKQNITISIDKELIQKARVFAAKKSISISRLLSEELSGIITRNENYERARIKALAELKVGFHLGGRPAVREELHER' A
#
# COMPACT_ATOMS: atom_id res chain seq x y z
N MET A 1 -4.24 13.24 18.10
CA MET A 1 -3.66 14.59 18.24
C MET A 1 -2.96 14.95 16.93
N LYS A 2 -2.92 16.23 16.52
CA LYS A 2 -2.21 16.66 15.31
C LYS A 2 -0.92 17.39 15.72
N GLN A 3 0.19 17.09 15.04
CA GLN A 3 1.49 17.75 15.24
C GLN A 3 1.80 18.60 14.02
N ASN A 4 2.20 19.86 14.23
CA ASN A 4 2.62 20.74 13.15
C ASN A 4 4.10 20.51 12.83
N ILE A 5 4.44 20.47 11.54
CA ILE A 5 5.80 20.27 11.04
C ILE A 5 6.11 21.40 10.05
N THR A 6 7.25 22.06 10.22
CA THR A 6 7.78 23.03 9.26
C THR A 6 8.70 22.29 8.30
N ILE A 7 8.49 22.47 7.00
CA ILE A 7 9.27 21.83 5.94
C ILE A 7 9.80 22.87 4.97
N SER A 8 11.06 22.73 4.57
CA SER A 8 11.66 23.52 3.50
C SER A 8 11.37 22.84 2.18
N ILE A 9 10.73 23.56 1.25
CA ILE A 9 10.35 23.07 -0.08
C ILE A 9 10.79 24.09 -1.11
N ASP A 10 11.23 23.60 -2.27
CA ASP A 10 11.57 24.42 -3.42
C ASP A 10 10.39 25.31 -3.86
N LYS A 11 10.70 26.56 -4.23
CA LYS A 11 9.69 27.57 -4.59
C LYS A 11 8.84 27.16 -5.79
N GLU A 12 9.42 26.49 -6.78
CA GLU A 12 8.66 25.99 -7.94
C GLU A 12 7.76 24.83 -7.55
N LEU A 13 8.24 23.94 -6.68
CA LEU A 13 7.47 22.79 -6.22
C LEU A 13 6.23 23.22 -5.43
N ILE A 14 6.36 24.16 -4.49
CA ILE A 14 5.21 24.65 -3.70
C ILE A 14 4.19 25.37 -4.59
N GLN A 15 4.63 26.06 -5.64
CA GLN A 15 3.73 26.72 -6.60
C GLN A 15 2.91 25.68 -7.39
N LYS A 16 3.55 24.61 -7.88
CA LYS A 16 2.87 23.50 -8.56
C LYS A 16 1.91 22.77 -7.60
N ALA A 17 2.34 22.52 -6.37
CA ALA A 17 1.53 21.89 -5.33
C ALA A 17 0.27 22.72 -5.01
N ARG A 18 0.38 24.05 -4.93
CA ARG A 18 -0.77 24.95 -4.73
C ARG A 18 -1.82 24.78 -5.82
N VAL A 19 -1.39 24.81 -7.09
CA VAL A 19 -2.30 24.65 -8.24
C VAL A 19 -2.96 23.28 -8.21
N PHE A 20 -2.19 22.23 -7.92
CA PHE A 20 -2.72 20.87 -7.83
C PHE A 20 -3.73 20.69 -6.69
N ALA A 21 -3.42 21.19 -5.49
CA ALA A 21 -4.31 21.13 -4.34
C ALA A 21 -5.61 21.90 -4.60
N ALA A 22 -5.52 23.07 -5.23
CA ALA A 22 -6.69 23.87 -5.63
C ALA A 22 -7.58 23.14 -6.64
N LYS A 23 -7.00 22.48 -7.66
CA LYS A 23 -7.75 21.64 -8.61
C LYS A 23 -8.51 20.49 -7.94
N LYS A 24 -7.98 19.97 -6.83
CA LYS A 24 -8.61 18.94 -6.01
C LYS A 24 -9.49 19.48 -4.87
N SER A 25 -9.66 20.81 -4.77
CA SER A 25 -10.40 21.48 -3.69
C SER A 25 -9.92 21.10 -2.28
N ILE A 26 -8.61 20.90 -2.10
CA ILE A 26 -7.98 20.59 -0.81
C ILE A 26 -6.85 21.57 -0.48
N SER A 27 -6.46 21.62 0.80
CA SER A 27 -5.30 22.41 1.24
C SER A 27 -3.99 21.66 0.99
N ILE A 28 -2.87 22.38 0.97
CA ILE A 28 -1.53 21.77 0.87
C ILE A 28 -1.24 20.85 2.05
N SER A 29 -1.59 21.27 3.26
CA SER A 29 -1.41 20.43 4.45
C SER A 29 -2.19 19.12 4.34
N ARG A 30 -3.41 19.16 3.79
CA ARG A 30 -4.20 17.96 3.53
C ARG A 30 -3.55 17.07 2.46
N LEU A 31 -3.12 17.65 1.34
CA LEU A 31 -2.42 16.94 0.28
C LEU A 31 -1.19 16.20 0.82
N LEU A 32 -0.34 16.88 1.59
CA LEU A 32 0.87 16.30 2.19
C LEU A 32 0.54 15.19 3.20
N SER A 33 -0.50 15.40 4.01
CA SER A 33 -0.95 14.39 4.98
C SER A 33 -1.44 13.13 4.30
N GLU A 34 -2.22 13.26 3.22
CA GLU A 34 -2.74 12.14 2.45
C GLU A 34 -1.62 11.37 1.73
N GLU A 35 -0.67 12.06 1.11
CA GLU A 35 0.49 11.40 0.47
C GLU A 35 1.37 10.66 1.50
N LEU A 36 1.67 11.30 2.64
CA LEU A 36 2.45 10.67 3.71
C LEU A 36 1.74 9.43 4.25
N SER A 37 0.44 9.54 4.52
CA SER A 37 -0.39 8.41 4.96
C SER A 37 -0.41 7.29 3.92
N GLY A 38 -0.50 7.64 2.62
CA GLY A 38 -0.44 6.68 1.53
C GLY A 38 0.88 5.93 1.46
N ILE A 39 2.02 6.60 1.65
CA ILE A 39 3.35 5.98 1.69
C ILE A 39 3.43 4.98 2.86
N ILE A 40 3.04 5.41 4.06
CA ILE A 40 3.08 4.56 5.27
C ILE A 40 2.18 3.34 5.09
N THR A 41 0.94 3.55 4.65
CA THR A 41 -0.06 2.48 4.47
C THR A 41 0.42 1.44 3.46
N ARG A 42 1.01 1.87 2.33
CA ARG A 42 1.57 0.94 1.33
C ARG A 42 2.68 0.09 1.92
N ASN A 43 3.58 0.69 2.70
CA ASN A 43 4.67 -0.02 3.35
C ASN A 43 4.18 -1.02 4.40
N GLU A 44 3.25 -0.60 5.27
CA GLU A 44 2.66 -1.47 6.30
C GLU A 44 1.87 -2.63 5.70
N ASN A 45 1.10 -2.38 4.64
CA ASN A 45 0.35 -3.42 3.96
C ASN A 45 1.26 -4.48 3.34
N TYR A 46 2.37 -4.07 2.74
CA TYR A 46 3.36 -5.00 2.22
C TYR A 46 3.94 -5.88 3.33
N GLU A 47 4.42 -5.29 4.42
CA GLU A 47 4.99 -6.06 5.53
C GLU A 47 3.97 -7.01 6.17
N ARG A 48 2.73 -6.55 6.34
CA ARG A 48 1.64 -7.39 6.86
C ARG A 48 1.34 -8.56 5.94
N ALA A 49 1.25 -8.32 4.63
CA ALA A 49 1.04 -9.38 3.64
C ALA A 49 2.21 -10.38 3.62
N ARG A 50 3.44 -9.89 3.71
CA ARG A 50 4.65 -10.72 3.78
C ARG A 50 4.65 -11.64 5.01
N ILE A 51 4.37 -11.09 6.20
CA ILE A 51 4.30 -11.87 7.43
C ILE A 51 3.20 -12.94 7.33
N LYS A 52 2.02 -12.56 6.83
CA LYS A 52 0.90 -13.48 6.65
C LYS A 52 1.24 -14.63 5.70
N ALA A 53 1.80 -14.32 4.53
CA ALA A 53 2.19 -15.32 3.53
C ALA A 53 3.25 -16.29 4.08
N LEU A 54 4.25 -15.78 4.81
CA LEU A 54 5.26 -16.64 5.44
C LEU A 54 4.68 -17.54 6.53
N ALA A 55 3.70 -17.07 7.29
CA ALA A 55 3.00 -17.89 8.27
C ALA A 55 2.16 -18.99 7.60
N GLU A 56 1.43 -18.65 6.53
CA GLU A 56 0.66 -19.61 5.73
C GLU A 56 1.55 -20.69 5.11
N LEU A 57 2.72 -20.32 4.57
CA LEU A 57 3.69 -21.28 4.02
C LEU A 57 4.25 -22.23 5.09
N LYS A 58 4.48 -21.74 6.32
CA LYS A 58 4.98 -22.57 7.43
C LYS A 58 3.96 -23.59 7.91
N VAL A 59 2.68 -23.21 7.95
CA VAL A 59 1.60 -24.10 8.39
C VAL A 59 1.17 -25.03 7.25
N GLY A 60 1.21 -24.54 6.00
CA GLY A 60 0.62 -25.21 4.85
C GLY A 60 -0.92 -25.09 4.86
N PHE A 61 -1.54 -25.43 3.73
CA PHE A 61 -3.00 -25.45 3.61
C PHE A 61 -3.51 -26.89 3.64
N HIS A 62 -4.56 -27.15 4.43
CA HIS A 62 -5.32 -28.39 4.31
C HIS A 62 -6.35 -28.24 3.18
N LEU A 63 -5.89 -28.49 1.95
CA LEU A 63 -6.69 -28.30 0.73
C LEU A 63 -7.75 -29.39 0.51
N GLY A 64 -7.79 -30.41 1.37
CA GLY A 64 -8.65 -31.58 1.20
C GLY A 64 -8.32 -32.39 -0.06
N GLY A 65 -9.11 -33.42 -0.32
CA GLY A 65 -8.94 -34.30 -1.48
C GLY A 65 -7.73 -35.23 -1.39
N ARG A 66 -7.49 -35.97 -2.47
CA ARG A 66 -6.28 -36.77 -2.67
C ARG A 66 -5.42 -36.06 -3.72
N PRO A 67 -4.09 -36.03 -3.56
CA PRO A 67 -3.21 -35.53 -4.62
C PRO A 67 -3.51 -36.28 -5.93
N ALA A 68 -3.88 -35.55 -6.98
CA ALA A 68 -4.03 -36.10 -8.32
C ALA A 68 -2.66 -36.13 -9.00
N VAL A 69 -2.39 -37.15 -9.81
CA VAL A 69 -1.22 -37.12 -10.70
C VAL A 69 -1.53 -36.25 -11.91
N ARG A 70 -0.52 -35.55 -12.43
CA ARG A 70 -0.67 -34.56 -13.51
C ARG A 70 -1.50 -35.08 -14.68
N GLU A 71 -1.31 -36.33 -15.05
CA GLU A 71 -1.97 -36.93 -16.22
C GLU A 71 -3.47 -37.17 -16.01
N GLU A 72 -3.93 -37.36 -14.76
CA GLU A 72 -5.36 -37.47 -14.43
C GLU A 72 -6.11 -36.14 -14.61
N LEU A 73 -5.41 -35.00 -14.64
CA LEU A 73 -6.00 -33.66 -14.77
C LEU A 73 -6.07 -33.17 -16.22
N HIS A 74 -5.37 -33.83 -17.15
CA HIS A 74 -5.24 -33.39 -18.55
C HIS A 74 -6.17 -34.12 -19.53
N GLU A 75 -6.80 -35.23 -19.13
CA GLU A 75 -7.83 -35.90 -19.92
C GLU A 75 -9.18 -35.19 -19.71
N ARG A 76 -9.47 -34.21 -20.57
CA ARG A 76 -10.82 -33.69 -20.79
C ARG A 76 -11.22 -33.92 -22.24
#